data_AF-A0A101J2U7-F1
#
_entry.id   AF-A0A101J2U7-F1
#
_cell.length_a   1.000
_cell.length_b   1.000
_cell.length_c   1.000
_cell.angle_alpha   90.00
_cell.angle_beta   90.00
_cell.angle_gamma   90.00
#
_symmetry.space_group_name_H-M   'P 1'
#
loop_
_entity.id
_entity.type
_entity.pdbx_description
1 polymer ?
#
loop_
_entity_poly.entity_id
_entity_poly.type
_entity_poly.pdbx_seq_one_letter_code
_entity_poly.pdbx_strand_id
1 'polypeptide(L)'
;TPRGGTYRINMLPTTVHIYFGKVLGATPDGRKAGEPISEGVSPVQGADRHGPTAVIKSVGKMDHVRTGGTLLNQKFTPQLLNSDDDLKKLAHLVRSYFRLDGHHIQFNVVSADLLREAQANPEKHRDLIVRVAGYSDYFVDCGTELQNEIIRRTEHQEL
;
A
#
# COMPACT_ATOMS: atom_id res chain seq x y z
N THR A 1 30.30 -9.37 4.89
CA THR A 1 29.80 -9.42 6.29
C THR A 1 30.69 -10.34 7.12
N PRO A 2 30.57 -10.39 8.47
CA PRO A 2 31.35 -11.30 9.32
C PRO A 2 31.24 -12.80 8.95
N ARG A 3 30.26 -13.18 8.12
CA ARG A 3 30.04 -14.54 7.62
C ARG A 3 30.36 -14.70 6.11
N GLY A 4 31.12 -13.79 5.51
CA GLY A 4 31.49 -13.84 4.09
C GLY A 4 30.36 -13.49 3.10
N GLY A 5 29.20 -13.06 3.58
CA GLY A 5 28.06 -12.68 2.72
C GLY A 5 28.16 -11.26 2.16
N THR A 6 27.32 -10.99 1.16
CA THR A 6 27.13 -9.67 0.54
C THR A 6 25.83 -9.03 1.01
N TYR A 7 25.81 -7.70 1.13
CA TYR A 7 24.58 -6.97 1.41
C TYR A 7 23.67 -6.93 0.17
N ARG A 8 22.36 -6.89 0.40
CA ARG A 8 21.33 -6.62 -0.60
C ARG A 8 20.37 -5.55 -0.08
N ILE A 9 19.66 -4.89 -0.99
CA ILE A 9 18.68 -3.86 -0.66
C ILE A 9 17.26 -4.42 -0.73
N ASN A 10 16.39 -3.98 0.17
CA ASN A 10 14.95 -4.27 0.16
C ASN A 10 14.18 -2.96 0.35
N MET A 11 12.96 -2.90 -0.19
CA MET A 11 12.08 -1.73 -0.14
C MET A 11 10.77 -2.11 0.57
N LEU A 12 10.82 -2.18 1.90
CA LEU A 12 9.64 -2.35 2.76
C LEU A 12 9.75 -1.50 4.04
N PRO A 13 8.67 -0.88 4.54
CA PRO A 13 8.74 -0.03 5.71
C PRO A 13 8.11 -0.64 6.97
N THR A 14 7.30 -1.70 6.87
CA THR A 14 6.34 -2.07 7.93
C THR A 14 5.52 -0.82 8.31
N THR A 15 5.70 -0.23 9.49
CA THR A 15 5.04 1.03 9.91
C THR A 15 6.01 2.21 10.02
N VAL A 16 7.30 2.03 9.73
CA VAL A 16 8.34 3.06 9.95
C VAL A 16 8.18 4.28 9.07
N HIS A 17 7.48 4.17 7.94
CA HIS A 17 7.19 5.30 7.03
C HIS A 17 6.41 6.44 7.72
N ILE A 18 5.64 6.11 8.76
CA ILE A 18 4.97 7.09 9.62
C ILE A 18 6.00 7.80 10.50
N TYR A 19 6.83 7.04 11.21
CA TYR A 19 7.87 7.59 12.09
C TYR A 19 8.90 8.43 11.32
N PHE A 20 9.37 7.94 10.17
CA PHE A 20 10.29 8.68 9.30
C PHE A 20 9.68 9.97 8.78
N GLY A 21 8.39 9.96 8.40
CA GLY A 21 7.67 11.18 8.04
C GLY A 21 7.64 12.20 9.20
N LYS A 22 7.40 11.73 10.42
CA LYS A 22 7.32 12.56 11.64
C LYS A 22 8.60 13.32 11.96
N VAL A 23 9.75 12.72 11.68
CA VAL A 23 11.07 13.34 11.91
C VAL A 23 11.63 14.05 10.66
N LEU A 24 10.86 14.13 9.57
CA LEU A 24 11.27 14.75 8.32
C LEU A 24 10.58 16.10 8.11
N GLY A 25 11.36 17.11 7.69
CA GLY A 25 10.84 18.42 7.27
C GLY A 25 9.99 18.34 6.00
N ALA A 26 9.48 19.47 5.50
CA ALA A 26 8.76 19.49 4.22
C ALA A 26 9.67 19.05 3.05
N THR A 27 9.12 18.39 2.04
CA THR A 27 9.87 17.89 0.87
C THR A 27 9.44 18.56 -0.44
N PRO A 28 10.33 18.60 -1.47
CA PRO A 28 10.03 19.30 -2.74
C PRO A 28 8.86 18.76 -3.55
N ASP A 29 8.37 17.55 -3.23
CA ASP A 29 7.17 16.94 -3.80
C ASP A 29 5.86 17.56 -3.27
N GLY A 30 5.94 18.52 -2.34
CA GLY A 30 4.80 19.21 -1.76
C GLY A 30 4.27 18.58 -0.47
N ARG A 31 4.86 17.46 -0.01
CA ARG A 31 4.52 16.86 1.29
C ARG A 31 4.97 17.77 2.43
N LYS A 32 4.08 18.00 3.40
CA LYS A 32 4.34 18.90 4.54
C LYS A 32 5.24 18.23 5.59
N ALA A 33 5.89 19.05 6.42
CA ALA A 33 6.70 18.54 7.53
C ALA A 33 5.86 17.65 8.46
N GLY A 34 6.43 16.52 8.88
CA GLY A 34 5.76 15.57 9.77
C GLY A 34 4.76 14.60 9.12
N GLU A 35 4.36 14.80 7.86
CA GLU A 35 3.45 13.86 7.17
C GLU A 35 4.17 12.54 6.83
N PRO A 36 3.48 11.37 6.85
CA PRO A 36 4.07 10.10 6.46
C PRO A 36 4.70 10.14 5.07
N ILE A 37 5.81 9.43 4.88
CA ILE A 37 6.35 9.15 3.53
C ILE A 37 5.64 7.95 2.91
N SER A 38 5.78 7.74 1.60
CA SER A 38 5.22 6.58 0.90
C SER A 38 5.74 5.26 1.45
N GLU A 39 4.89 4.26 1.41
CA GLU A 39 5.13 2.93 1.91
C GLU A 39 5.61 1.97 0.80
N GLY A 40 6.79 1.37 1.01
CA GLY A 40 7.39 0.42 0.07
C GLY A 40 7.75 1.11 -1.24
N VAL A 41 7.23 0.58 -2.35
CA VAL A 41 7.36 1.14 -3.70
C VAL A 41 6.03 1.69 -4.23
N SER A 42 5.05 1.88 -3.35
CA SER A 42 3.73 2.39 -3.71
C SER A 42 3.82 3.89 -4.07
N PRO A 43 2.97 4.38 -4.99
CA PRO A 43 2.86 5.81 -5.25
C PRO A 43 2.54 6.60 -3.97
N VAL A 44 3.01 7.84 -3.89
CA VAL A 44 2.59 8.77 -2.83
C VAL A 44 1.08 8.99 -2.91
N GLN A 45 0.43 9.13 -1.76
CA GLN A 45 -1.04 9.21 -1.68
C GLN A 45 -1.62 10.30 -2.59
N GLY A 46 -2.55 9.89 -3.48
CA GLY A 46 -3.21 10.77 -4.45
C GLY A 46 -2.38 11.16 -5.68
N ALA A 47 -1.16 10.64 -5.84
CA ALA A 47 -0.32 10.88 -7.02
C ALA A 47 -0.70 9.97 -8.20
N ASP A 48 -1.23 8.79 -7.92
CA ASP A 48 -1.64 7.78 -8.89
C ASP A 48 -3.07 8.02 -9.40
N ARG A 49 -3.18 8.84 -10.46
CA ARG A 49 -4.47 9.29 -11.02
C ARG A 49 -4.90 8.60 -12.32
N HIS A 50 -4.16 7.56 -12.73
CA HIS A 50 -4.35 6.87 -14.02
C HIS A 50 -4.69 5.38 -13.84
N GLY A 51 -5.23 5.02 -12.68
CA GLY A 51 -5.69 3.66 -12.37
C GLY A 51 -4.58 2.66 -12.03
N PRO A 52 -4.98 1.46 -11.56
CA PRO A 52 -4.07 0.44 -11.03
C PRO A 52 -3.11 -0.10 -12.11
N THR A 53 -3.57 -0.17 -13.37
CA THR A 53 -2.75 -0.59 -14.50
C THR A 53 -1.57 0.37 -14.74
N ALA A 54 -1.76 1.69 -14.58
CA ALA A 54 -0.67 2.66 -14.70
C ALA A 54 0.32 2.57 -13.53
N VAL A 55 -0.17 2.22 -12.33
CA VAL A 55 0.68 1.97 -11.16
C VAL A 55 1.61 0.80 -11.42
N ILE A 56 1.09 -0.37 -11.81
CA ILE A 56 1.94 -1.56 -12.05
C ILE A 56 2.94 -1.34 -13.19
N LYS A 57 2.57 -0.55 -14.23
CA LYS A 57 3.49 -0.16 -15.30
C LYS A 57 4.59 0.77 -14.83
N SER A 58 4.31 1.62 -13.84
CA SER A 58 5.31 2.54 -13.28
C SER A 58 6.25 1.82 -12.33
N VAL A 59 5.70 0.99 -11.43
CA VAL A 59 6.47 0.22 -10.47
C VAL A 59 7.34 -0.83 -11.17
N GLY A 60 6.81 -1.51 -12.19
CA GLY A 60 7.57 -2.49 -13.00
C GLY A 60 8.77 -1.91 -13.78
N LYS A 61 8.96 -0.58 -13.80
CA LYS A 61 10.20 0.04 -14.31
C LYS A 61 11.37 -0.07 -13.33
N MET A 62 11.11 -0.41 -12.07
CA MET A 62 12.14 -0.67 -11.08
C MET A 62 12.80 -2.02 -11.36
N ASP A 63 14.13 -2.10 -11.22
CA ASP A 63 14.86 -3.36 -11.32
C ASP A 63 14.67 -4.20 -10.04
N HIS A 64 13.52 -4.87 -9.96
CA HIS A 64 13.13 -5.71 -8.83
C HIS A 64 14.10 -6.87 -8.60
N VAL A 65 14.67 -7.45 -9.68
CA VAL A 65 15.55 -8.63 -9.65
C VAL A 65 16.83 -8.36 -8.86
N ARG A 66 17.31 -7.11 -8.85
CA ARG A 66 18.50 -6.72 -8.07
C ARG A 66 18.22 -6.55 -6.58
N THR A 67 16.96 -6.44 -6.17
CA THR A 67 16.56 -6.30 -4.76
C THR A 67 16.42 -7.67 -4.08
N GLY A 68 16.30 -7.70 -2.75
CA GLY A 68 15.82 -8.86 -2.00
C GLY A 68 14.33 -8.77 -1.65
N GLY A 69 13.63 -7.75 -2.17
CA GLY A 69 12.18 -7.62 -2.08
C GLY A 69 11.69 -6.17 -2.11
N THR A 70 10.55 -5.95 -2.74
CA THR A 70 9.87 -4.65 -2.83
C THR A 70 8.39 -4.82 -2.57
N LEU A 71 7.78 -3.89 -1.82
CA LEU A 71 6.38 -4.00 -1.43
C LEU A 71 5.50 -2.97 -2.15
N LEU A 72 4.51 -3.44 -2.92
CA LEU A 72 3.45 -2.61 -3.49
C LEU A 72 2.11 -2.84 -2.78
N ASN A 73 1.50 -1.76 -2.28
CA ASN A 73 0.12 -1.72 -1.80
C ASN A 73 -0.81 -1.17 -2.87
N GLN A 74 -2.01 -1.74 -2.97
CA GLN A 74 -3.11 -1.24 -3.80
C GLN A 74 -4.41 -1.34 -2.98
N LYS A 75 -5.25 -0.30 -2.97
CA LYS A 75 -6.55 -0.32 -2.29
C LYS A 75 -7.68 -0.21 -3.32
N PHE A 76 -8.66 -1.10 -3.19
CA PHE A 76 -9.84 -1.17 -4.04
C PHE A 76 -11.11 -1.02 -3.20
N THR A 77 -12.15 -0.48 -3.82
CA THR A 77 -13.50 -0.55 -3.26
C THR A 77 -14.03 -1.99 -3.32
N PRO A 78 -14.82 -2.45 -2.34
CA PRO A 78 -15.48 -3.76 -2.44
C PRO A 78 -16.29 -3.92 -3.72
N GLN A 79 -16.89 -2.84 -4.21
CA GLN A 79 -17.73 -2.83 -5.42
C GLN A 79 -16.97 -3.30 -6.67
N LEU A 80 -15.65 -3.11 -6.69
CA LEU A 80 -14.80 -3.52 -7.81
C LEU A 80 -14.53 -5.01 -7.89
N LEU A 81 -14.94 -5.83 -6.92
CA LEU A 81 -14.69 -7.27 -6.91
C LEU A 81 -15.97 -8.07 -6.69
N ASN A 82 -17.10 -7.54 -7.18
CA ASN A 82 -18.44 -8.10 -6.95
C ASN A 82 -18.86 -9.18 -7.96
N SER A 83 -18.10 -9.40 -9.03
CA SER A 83 -18.43 -10.39 -10.06
C SER A 83 -17.23 -11.25 -10.46
N ASP A 84 -17.50 -12.41 -11.05
CA ASP A 84 -16.47 -13.29 -11.62
C ASP A 84 -15.63 -12.60 -12.70
N ASP A 85 -16.22 -11.67 -13.45
CA ASP A 85 -15.49 -10.88 -14.44
C ASP A 85 -14.50 -9.92 -13.77
N ASP A 86 -14.90 -9.32 -12.65
CA ASP A 86 -14.02 -8.42 -11.91
C ASP A 86 -12.87 -9.16 -11.22
N LEU A 87 -13.14 -10.37 -10.69
CA LEU A 87 -12.09 -11.25 -10.19
C LEU A 87 -11.10 -11.64 -11.29
N LYS A 88 -11.56 -11.86 -12.53
CA LYS A 88 -10.68 -12.08 -13.69
C LYS A 88 -9.83 -10.85 -14.00
N LYS A 89 -10.40 -9.64 -13.93
CA LYS A 89 -9.63 -8.39 -14.12
C LYS A 89 -8.53 -8.25 -13.08
N LEU A 90 -8.82 -8.50 -11.81
CA LEU A 90 -7.80 -8.48 -10.75
C LEU A 90 -6.72 -9.54 -11.00
N ALA A 91 -7.10 -10.76 -11.40
CA ALA A 91 -6.15 -11.80 -11.76
C ALA A 91 -5.26 -11.37 -12.94
N HIS A 92 -5.82 -10.72 -13.96
CA HIS A 92 -5.07 -10.18 -15.09
C HIS A 92 -4.13 -9.05 -14.69
N LEU A 93 -4.54 -8.17 -13.77
CA LEU A 93 -3.68 -7.12 -13.22
C LEU A 93 -2.44 -7.74 -12.53
N VAL A 94 -2.65 -8.72 -11.66
CA VAL A 94 -1.56 -9.45 -10.97
C VAL A 94 -0.63 -10.13 -11.97
N ARG A 95 -1.19 -10.87 -12.94
CA ARG A 95 -0.40 -11.54 -13.98
C ARG A 95 0.39 -10.55 -14.82
N SER A 96 -0.18 -9.39 -15.13
CA SER A 96 0.49 -8.34 -15.91
C SER A 96 1.65 -7.73 -15.13
N TYR A 97 1.48 -7.44 -13.84
CA TYR A 97 2.56 -6.92 -13.01
C TYR A 97 3.74 -7.90 -12.89
N PHE A 98 3.45 -9.18 -12.69
CA PHE A 98 4.51 -10.20 -12.62
C PHE A 98 5.18 -10.50 -13.96
N ARG A 99 4.51 -10.24 -15.09
CA ARG A 99 5.16 -10.25 -16.42
C ARG A 99 6.10 -9.06 -16.65
N LEU A 100 5.99 -8.01 -15.84
CA LEU A 100 6.89 -6.86 -15.81
C LEU A 100 7.97 -7.01 -14.72
N ASP A 101 8.28 -8.25 -14.31
CA ASP A 101 9.21 -8.58 -13.23
C ASP A 101 8.88 -7.96 -11.86
N GLY A 102 7.64 -7.52 -11.66
CA GLY A 102 7.16 -7.03 -10.38
C GLY A 102 7.34 -8.06 -9.26
N HIS A 103 7.88 -7.65 -8.11
CA HIS A 103 8.22 -8.60 -7.04
C HIS A 103 7.01 -9.08 -6.23
N HIS A 104 6.20 -8.13 -5.72
CA HIS A 104 5.11 -8.39 -4.79
C HIS A 104 4.06 -7.28 -4.87
N ILE A 105 2.79 -7.67 -4.83
CA ILE A 105 1.62 -6.79 -4.79
C ILE A 105 0.62 -7.36 -3.77
N GLN A 106 0.00 -6.50 -2.98
CA GLN A 106 -1.03 -6.87 -2.03
C GLN A 106 -2.18 -5.87 -2.04
N PHE A 107 -3.37 -6.35 -1.70
CA PHE A 107 -4.60 -5.59 -1.84
C PHE A 107 -5.27 -5.34 -0.50
N ASN A 108 -5.83 -4.15 -0.33
CA ASN A 108 -6.81 -3.86 0.68
C ASN A 108 -8.16 -3.63 -0.02
N VAL A 109 -9.20 -4.37 0.35
CA VAL A 109 -10.52 -4.29 -0.29
C VAL A 109 -11.50 -3.78 0.75
N VAL A 110 -11.53 -2.47 0.92
CA VAL A 110 -12.22 -1.79 2.02
C VAL A 110 -12.51 -0.35 1.61
N SER A 111 -13.66 0.19 2.01
CA SER A 111 -14.00 1.59 1.73
C SER A 111 -13.41 2.52 2.80
N ALA A 112 -13.02 3.74 2.40
CA ALA A 112 -12.62 4.77 3.36
C ALA A 112 -13.73 5.09 4.38
N ASP A 113 -15.00 4.98 4.00
CA ASP A 113 -16.14 5.25 4.88
C ASP A 113 -16.28 4.19 5.99
N LEU A 114 -16.10 2.90 5.67
CA LEU A 114 -16.07 1.84 6.68
C LEU A 114 -14.93 2.05 7.68
N LEU A 115 -13.74 2.43 7.19
CA LEU A 115 -12.60 2.71 8.05
C LEU A 115 -12.86 3.92 8.97
N ARG A 116 -13.48 4.99 8.47
CA ARG A 116 -13.86 6.15 9.30
C ARG A 116 -14.94 5.78 10.32
N GLU A 117 -15.89 4.95 9.95
CA GLU A 117 -16.91 4.43 10.87
C GLU A 117 -16.27 3.61 11.99
N ALA A 118 -15.31 2.75 11.64
CA ALA A 118 -14.56 1.94 12.60
C ALA A 118 -13.65 2.78 13.52
N GLN A 119 -13.12 3.91 13.05
CA GLN A 119 -12.44 4.87 13.93
C GLN A 119 -13.41 5.53 14.92
N ALA A 120 -14.63 5.84 14.49
CA ALA A 120 -15.62 6.52 15.32
C ALA A 120 -16.33 5.56 16.31
N ASN A 121 -16.49 4.28 15.97
CA ASN A 121 -17.21 3.27 16.75
C ASN A 121 -16.38 1.97 16.85
N PRO A 122 -15.17 1.97 17.45
CA PRO A 122 -14.26 0.81 17.43
C PRO A 122 -14.86 -0.46 18.05
N GLU A 123 -15.78 -0.32 19.00
CA GLU A 123 -16.46 -1.44 19.65
C GLU A 123 -17.33 -2.27 18.69
N LYS A 124 -17.80 -1.68 17.59
CA LYS A 124 -18.62 -2.35 16.56
C LYS A 124 -17.80 -3.04 15.48
N HIS A 125 -16.50 -2.77 15.42
CA HIS A 125 -15.61 -3.16 14.32
C HIS A 125 -14.36 -3.89 14.82
N ARG A 126 -14.46 -4.62 15.95
CA ARG A 126 -13.31 -5.28 16.60
C ARG A 126 -12.67 -6.39 15.77
N ASP A 127 -13.43 -6.96 14.83
CA ASP A 127 -13.02 -8.00 13.90
C ASP A 127 -12.55 -7.45 12.55
N LEU A 128 -12.60 -6.12 12.34
CA LEU A 128 -12.16 -5.49 11.10
C LEU A 128 -10.65 -5.61 10.92
N ILE A 129 -10.23 -6.44 9.97
CA ILE A 129 -8.82 -6.64 9.60
C ILE A 129 -8.50 -5.82 8.36
N VAL A 130 -7.36 -5.14 8.38
CA VAL A 130 -6.85 -4.35 7.25
C VAL A 130 -5.44 -4.77 6.85
N ARG A 131 -5.07 -4.49 5.60
CA ARG A 131 -3.70 -4.67 5.12
C ARG A 131 -2.86 -3.42 5.41
N VAL A 132 -1.76 -3.60 6.16
CA VAL A 132 -0.84 -2.50 6.53
C VAL A 132 0.27 -2.36 5.48
N ALA A 133 1.41 -3.03 5.68
CA ALA A 133 2.52 -3.06 4.73
C ALA A 133 3.32 -4.36 4.93
N GLY A 134 2.77 -5.46 4.40
CA GLY A 134 3.41 -6.78 4.40
C GLY A 134 2.77 -7.74 5.39
N TYR A 135 1.80 -7.24 6.17
CA TYR A 135 1.01 -7.99 7.13
C TYR A 135 -0.40 -7.40 7.22
N SER A 136 -1.30 -8.16 7.85
CA SER A 136 -2.65 -7.72 8.18
C SER A 136 -2.77 -7.58 9.70
N ASP A 137 -3.59 -6.64 10.15
CA ASP A 137 -3.80 -6.36 11.58
C ASP A 137 -5.24 -5.91 11.85
N TYR A 138 -5.66 -5.94 13.10
CA TYR A 138 -6.94 -5.40 13.52
C TYR A 138 -6.90 -3.87 13.42
N PHE A 139 -7.82 -3.30 12.66
CA PHE A 139 -7.85 -1.87 12.41
C PHE A 139 -8.01 -1.05 13.69
N VAL A 140 -8.82 -1.55 14.63
CA VAL A 140 -9.08 -0.89 15.92
C VAL A 140 -7.87 -0.91 16.86
N ASP A 141 -6.95 -1.87 16.67
CA ASP A 141 -5.73 -1.99 17.46
C ASP A 141 -4.59 -1.13 16.87
N CYS A 142 -4.76 -0.62 15.66
CA CYS A 142 -3.80 0.28 15.01
C CYS A 142 -3.86 1.68 15.64
N GLY A 143 -2.70 2.30 15.86
CA GLY A 143 -2.63 3.70 16.30
C GLY A 143 -3.27 4.65 15.28
N THR A 144 -3.84 5.76 15.74
CA THR A 144 -4.59 6.72 14.92
C THR A 144 -3.79 7.27 13.72
N GLU A 145 -2.47 7.47 13.86
CA GLU A 145 -1.62 7.90 12.75
C GLU A 145 -1.61 6.86 11.60
N LEU A 146 -1.55 5.57 11.93
CA LEU A 146 -1.58 4.47 10.97
C LEU A 146 -2.97 4.29 10.34
N GLN A 147 -4.02 4.35 11.15
CA GLN A 147 -5.39 4.31 10.64
C GLN A 147 -5.63 5.43 9.60
N ASN A 148 -5.20 6.66 9.93
CA ASN A 148 -5.33 7.81 9.04
C ASN A 148 -4.49 7.67 7.75
N GLU A 149 -3.32 7.03 7.83
CA GLU A 149 -2.50 6.71 6.66
C GLU A 149 -3.21 5.73 5.73
N ILE A 150 -3.75 4.62 6.25
CA ILE A 150 -4.50 3.62 5.47
C ILE A 150 -5.76 4.23 4.83
N ILE A 151 -6.48 5.09 5.56
CA ILE A 151 -7.66 5.80 5.04
C ILE A 151 -7.28 6.69 3.86
N ARG A 152 -6.16 7.42 3.95
CA ARG A 152 -5.70 8.36 2.91
C ARG A 152 -5.18 7.68 1.65
N ARG A 153 -4.91 6.37 1.69
CA ARG A 153 -4.47 5.64 0.50
C ARG A 153 -5.42 5.79 -0.67
N THR A 154 -4.86 5.90 -1.88
CA THR A 154 -5.64 6.00 -3.11
C THR A 154 -6.57 4.80 -3.21
N GLU A 155 -7.86 5.08 -3.38
CA GLU A 155 -8.91 4.10 -3.55
C GLU A 155 -9.23 4.02 -5.05
N HIS A 156 -8.76 2.97 -5.72
CA HIS A 156 -9.07 2.78 -7.13
C HIS A 156 -10.55 2.40 -7.27
N GLN A 157 -11.22 3.01 -8.26
CA GLN A 157 -12.65 2.80 -8.55
C GLN A 157 -12.91 2.06 -9.87
N GLU A 158 -11.84 1.75 -10.63
CA GLU A 158 -11.88 0.98 -11.88
C GLU A 158 -10.61 0.11 -11.98
N LEU A 159 -10.73 -1.05 -12.64
CA LEU A 159 -9.65 -2.04 -12.86
C LEU A 159 -9.11 -2.00 -14.29
#